data_AF-A0A961YDZ0-F1
#
_entry.id   AF-A0A961YDZ0-F1
#
_cell.length_a   1.000
_cell.length_b   1.000
_cell.length_c   1.000
_cell.angle_alpha   90.00
_cell.angle_beta   90.00
_cell.angle_gamma   90.00
#
_symmetry.space_group_name_H-M   'P 1'
#
loop_
_entity.id
_entity.type
_entity.pdbx_description
1 polymer ?
#
loop_
_entity_poly.entity_id
_entity_poly.type
_entity_poly.pdbx_seq_one_letter_code
_entity_poly.pdbx_strand_id
1 'polypeptide(L)'
;MTSRASAARAERAPVRARKLAQVSAMVVRFPSANRARLDRLTTMHSYFEDLLWSFPGLAHAITCGAYDDAACVRACAIIRSGGMLQHAARELGVPFWLRRLPPEAFGGPIPPLPFDPNFGLKVCNHLPRTTSVAATWLQHVSLAYRVCDADFALWTARNFAAFKTGEQRAAVAVLALLAWHADMPYEGAGLYVPAGWTPRVGAIEACRLASRWLCELQMVLYTQARASTLAMANDASEVGGITFVRLRTPQELAEEGSIMKHCVATYASDLAKGSSFLWSLRDANGSRIATLEVYIMSNGRPRSAQLRAAANADVPHRVWQAVQVWLGGWSEPSPATNKAMDSPDARTWAHLWKPYWRAKGMGALLPLRPPAEGLDPLHDALFASVR
;
A
#
# COMPACT_ATOMS: atom_id res chain seq x y z
N MET A 1 -64.82 -27.42 -20.58
CA MET A 1 -63.98 -26.28 -20.12
C MET A 1 -62.84 -26.66 -19.17
N THR A 2 -62.69 -27.93 -18.74
CA THR A 2 -61.66 -28.41 -17.79
C THR A 2 -60.29 -28.79 -18.41
N SER A 3 -60.19 -28.90 -19.73
CA SER A 3 -58.96 -29.32 -20.43
C SER A 3 -57.89 -28.22 -20.57
N ARG A 4 -58.28 -26.96 -20.82
CA ARG A 4 -57.33 -25.83 -20.98
C ARG A 4 -56.62 -25.42 -19.69
N ALA A 5 -57.27 -25.56 -18.53
CA ALA A 5 -56.67 -25.25 -17.23
C ALA A 5 -55.62 -26.30 -16.79
N SER A 6 -55.78 -27.56 -17.20
CA SER A 6 -54.82 -28.65 -16.93
C SER A 6 -53.56 -28.51 -17.80
N ALA A 7 -53.72 -28.20 -19.10
CA ALA A 7 -52.62 -27.97 -20.02
C ALA A 7 -51.76 -26.75 -19.62
N ALA A 8 -52.39 -25.64 -19.24
CA ALA A 8 -51.67 -24.45 -18.74
C ALA A 8 -50.95 -24.67 -17.40
N ARG A 9 -51.38 -25.65 -16.60
CA ARG A 9 -50.73 -26.04 -15.33
C ARG A 9 -49.54 -26.96 -15.55
N ALA A 10 -49.62 -27.83 -16.57
CA ALA A 10 -48.54 -28.71 -16.99
C ALA A 10 -47.36 -27.95 -17.65
N GLU A 11 -47.63 -26.90 -18.44
CA GLU A 11 -46.59 -26.03 -19.01
C GLU A 11 -45.91 -25.09 -18.00
N ARG A 12 -46.60 -24.73 -16.90
CA ARG A 12 -46.06 -23.83 -15.86
C ARG A 12 -45.10 -24.53 -14.89
N ALA A 13 -45.23 -25.84 -14.69
CA ALA A 13 -44.36 -26.62 -13.83
C ALA A 13 -42.87 -26.60 -14.26
N PRO A 14 -42.50 -26.84 -15.54
CA PRO A 14 -41.10 -26.81 -15.97
C PRO A 14 -40.49 -25.40 -15.93
N VAL A 15 -41.28 -24.35 -16.21
CA VAL A 15 -40.82 -22.95 -16.13
C VAL A 15 -40.50 -22.56 -14.68
N ARG A 16 -41.36 -22.93 -13.72
CA ARG A 16 -41.13 -22.67 -12.30
C ARG A 16 -39.94 -23.44 -11.76
N ALA A 17 -39.78 -24.71 -12.14
CA ALA A 17 -38.62 -25.53 -11.75
C ALA A 17 -37.30 -24.93 -12.27
N ARG A 18 -37.28 -24.46 -13.52
CA ARG A 18 -36.11 -23.77 -14.10
C ARG A 18 -35.78 -22.48 -13.36
N LYS A 19 -36.79 -21.67 -13.01
CA LYS A 19 -36.59 -20.43 -12.23
C LYS A 19 -36.01 -20.73 -10.85
N LEU A 20 -36.55 -21.71 -10.14
CA LEU A 20 -36.03 -22.13 -8.83
C LEU A 20 -34.58 -22.61 -8.93
N ALA A 21 -34.25 -23.41 -9.95
CA ALA A 21 -32.86 -23.84 -10.19
C ALA A 21 -31.92 -22.65 -10.45
N GLN A 22 -32.37 -21.61 -11.16
CA GLN A 22 -31.61 -20.38 -11.38
C GLN A 22 -31.40 -19.57 -10.10
N VAL A 23 -32.44 -19.42 -9.27
CA VAL A 23 -32.34 -18.76 -7.95
C VAL A 23 -31.32 -19.51 -7.09
N SER A 24 -31.46 -20.83 -6.95
CA SER A 24 -30.52 -21.64 -6.15
C SER A 24 -29.09 -21.55 -6.68
N ALA A 25 -28.89 -21.60 -8.00
CA ALA A 25 -27.57 -21.41 -8.60
C ALA A 25 -26.97 -20.02 -8.29
N MET A 26 -27.79 -18.97 -8.25
CA MET A 26 -27.36 -17.62 -7.89
C MET A 26 -27.03 -17.51 -6.39
N VAL A 27 -27.84 -18.09 -5.50
CA VAL A 27 -27.59 -18.10 -4.05
C VAL A 27 -26.25 -18.79 -3.72
N VAL A 28 -25.90 -19.88 -4.41
CA VAL A 28 -24.63 -20.58 -4.20
C VAL A 28 -23.40 -19.68 -4.45
N ARG A 29 -23.53 -18.63 -5.28
CA ARG A 29 -22.43 -17.68 -5.54
C ARG A 29 -22.13 -16.73 -4.37
N PHE A 30 -23.07 -16.58 -3.43
CA PHE A 30 -22.84 -15.83 -2.20
C PHE A 30 -22.06 -16.66 -1.17
N PRO A 31 -21.43 -16.03 -0.15
CA PRO A 31 -20.77 -16.74 0.93
C PRO A 31 -21.69 -17.73 1.62
N SER A 32 -21.15 -18.89 2.00
CA SER A 32 -21.90 -19.94 2.69
C SER A 32 -22.68 -19.45 3.92
N ALA A 33 -22.09 -18.51 4.68
CA ALA A 33 -22.71 -17.90 5.86
C ALA A 33 -24.04 -17.19 5.57
N ASN A 34 -24.26 -16.71 4.34
CA ASN A 34 -25.44 -15.92 3.98
C ASN A 34 -26.50 -16.74 3.24
N ARG A 35 -26.15 -17.91 2.68
CA ARG A 35 -27.02 -18.69 1.79
C ARG A 35 -28.37 -19.03 2.43
N ALA A 36 -28.37 -19.57 3.66
CA ALA A 36 -29.61 -19.93 4.35
C ALA A 36 -30.52 -18.72 4.68
N ARG A 37 -29.95 -17.51 4.81
CA ARG A 37 -30.72 -16.27 4.98
C ARG A 37 -31.25 -15.76 3.64
N LEU A 38 -30.46 -15.85 2.58
CA LEU A 38 -30.88 -15.53 1.21
C LEU A 38 -31.99 -16.46 0.72
N ASP A 39 -31.88 -17.76 0.95
CA ASP A 39 -32.92 -18.74 0.61
C ASP A 39 -34.25 -18.37 1.29
N ARG A 40 -34.22 -18.08 2.60
CA ARG A 40 -35.40 -17.59 3.32
C ARG A 40 -35.94 -16.28 2.77
N LEU A 41 -35.07 -15.34 2.41
CA LEU A 41 -35.49 -14.04 1.87
C LEU A 41 -36.18 -14.20 0.50
N THR A 42 -35.64 -15.05 -0.37
CA THR A 42 -36.18 -15.30 -1.72
C THR A 42 -37.51 -16.07 -1.68
N THR A 43 -37.74 -16.93 -0.70
CA THR A 43 -39.03 -17.61 -0.54
C THR A 43 -40.14 -16.70 -0.02
N MET A 44 -39.80 -15.57 0.60
CA MET A 44 -40.78 -14.61 1.13
C MET A 44 -41.46 -13.77 0.04
N HIS A 45 -40.73 -13.35 -1.00
CA HIS A 45 -41.27 -12.47 -2.05
C HIS A 45 -40.46 -12.50 -3.34
N SER A 46 -41.13 -12.45 -4.50
CA SER A 46 -40.49 -12.50 -5.82
C SER A 46 -39.51 -11.35 -6.07
N TYR A 47 -39.77 -10.15 -5.55
CA TYR A 47 -38.82 -9.03 -5.64
C TYR A 47 -37.45 -9.31 -5.00
N PHE A 48 -37.38 -10.19 -4.00
CA PHE A 48 -36.10 -10.59 -3.42
C PHE A 48 -35.35 -11.60 -4.28
N GLU A 49 -36.06 -12.37 -5.11
CA GLU A 49 -35.42 -13.14 -6.17
C GLU A 49 -34.74 -12.16 -7.14
N ASP A 50 -35.48 -11.20 -7.69
CA ASP A 50 -34.96 -10.22 -8.67
C ASP A 50 -33.81 -9.36 -8.09
N LEU A 51 -33.80 -9.15 -6.77
CA LEU A 51 -32.73 -8.45 -6.06
C LEU A 51 -31.37 -9.13 -6.23
N LEU A 52 -31.33 -10.47 -6.28
CA LEU A 52 -30.07 -11.23 -6.39
C LEU A 52 -29.29 -10.85 -7.65
N TRP A 53 -29.98 -10.54 -8.74
CA TRP A 53 -29.35 -10.16 -10.01
C TRP A 53 -29.24 -8.66 -10.18
N SER A 54 -30.22 -7.90 -9.71
CA SER A 54 -30.30 -6.46 -9.93
C SER A 54 -29.38 -5.67 -9.00
N PHE A 55 -29.15 -6.16 -7.77
CA PHE A 55 -28.28 -5.54 -6.78
C PHE A 55 -27.74 -6.57 -5.76
N PRO A 56 -26.73 -7.39 -6.14
CA PRO A 56 -26.14 -8.39 -5.25
C PRO A 56 -25.62 -7.82 -3.92
N GLY A 57 -25.00 -6.64 -3.93
CA GLY A 57 -24.49 -5.99 -2.71
C GLY A 57 -25.58 -5.65 -1.69
N LEU A 58 -26.78 -5.27 -2.14
CA LEU A 58 -27.91 -5.00 -1.25
C LEU A 58 -28.51 -6.28 -0.68
N ALA A 59 -28.65 -7.34 -1.50
CA ALA A 59 -29.06 -8.65 -1.01
C ALA A 59 -28.11 -9.18 0.08
N HIS A 60 -26.80 -9.01 -0.14
CA HIS A 60 -25.78 -9.36 0.85
C HIS A 60 -25.89 -8.52 2.13
N ALA A 61 -26.04 -7.20 2.03
CA ALA A 61 -26.14 -6.32 3.19
C ALA A 61 -27.33 -6.68 4.10
N ILE A 62 -28.49 -6.99 3.52
CA ILE A 62 -29.69 -7.41 4.27
C ILE A 62 -29.45 -8.74 5.01
N THR A 63 -28.62 -9.64 4.46
CA THR A 63 -28.49 -11.02 4.96
C THR A 63 -27.22 -11.31 5.75
N CYS A 64 -26.19 -10.48 5.68
CA CYS A 64 -24.92 -10.74 6.36
C CYS A 64 -25.00 -10.55 7.89
N GLY A 65 -26.04 -9.88 8.40
CA GLY A 65 -26.26 -9.69 9.84
C GLY A 65 -25.27 -8.73 10.49
N ALA A 66 -24.61 -7.87 9.71
CA ALA A 66 -23.68 -6.84 10.19
C ALA A 66 -24.31 -5.45 10.27
N TYR A 67 -25.61 -5.33 9.95
CA TYR A 67 -26.35 -4.07 9.87
C TYR A 67 -27.46 -4.03 10.91
N ASP A 68 -27.90 -2.83 11.25
CA ASP A 68 -29.02 -2.59 12.14
C ASP A 68 -30.30 -3.29 11.63
N ASP A 69 -30.94 -4.08 12.50
CA ASP A 69 -32.13 -4.85 12.17
C ASP A 69 -33.29 -3.93 11.74
N ALA A 70 -33.43 -2.76 12.38
CA ALA A 70 -34.48 -1.82 12.02
C ALA A 70 -34.25 -1.21 10.63
N ALA A 71 -33.01 -0.89 10.27
CA ALA A 71 -32.64 -0.47 8.92
C ALA A 71 -32.89 -1.57 7.88
N CYS A 72 -32.56 -2.83 8.20
CA CYS A 72 -32.88 -3.97 7.34
C CYS A 72 -34.38 -4.13 7.11
N VAL A 73 -35.21 -3.96 8.16
CA VAL A 73 -36.67 -4.01 8.04
C VAL A 73 -37.20 -2.89 7.13
N ARG A 74 -36.71 -1.65 7.28
CA ARG A 74 -37.09 -0.53 6.41
C ARG A 74 -36.69 -0.77 4.96
N ALA A 75 -35.47 -1.22 4.71
CA ALA A 75 -35.00 -1.56 3.36
C ALA A 75 -35.85 -2.66 2.71
N CYS A 76 -36.18 -3.72 3.46
CA CYS A 76 -37.07 -4.78 3.00
C CYS A 76 -38.50 -4.28 2.71
N ALA A 77 -39.03 -3.35 3.50
CA ALA A 77 -40.34 -2.75 3.26
C ALA A 77 -40.37 -1.96 1.94
N ILE A 78 -39.33 -1.17 1.66
CA ILE A 78 -39.18 -0.43 0.39
C ILE A 78 -39.14 -1.39 -0.81
N ILE A 79 -38.40 -2.49 -0.70
CA ILE A 79 -38.29 -3.48 -1.80
C ILE A 79 -39.64 -4.17 -2.02
N ARG A 80 -40.34 -4.56 -0.95
CA ARG A 80 -41.65 -5.23 -1.02
C ARG A 80 -42.73 -4.33 -1.63
N SER A 81 -42.68 -3.02 -1.40
CA SER A 81 -43.61 -2.07 -2.00
C SER A 81 -43.28 -1.70 -3.45
N GLY A 82 -42.21 -2.27 -4.04
CA GLY A 82 -41.77 -1.94 -5.39
C GLY A 82 -41.06 -0.59 -5.50
N GLY A 83 -40.56 -0.06 -4.38
CA GLY A 83 -39.83 1.20 -4.34
C GLY A 83 -38.46 1.15 -5.02
N MET A 84 -37.84 2.31 -5.20
CA MET A 84 -36.52 2.41 -5.83
C MET A 84 -35.43 1.76 -4.97
N LEU A 85 -34.65 0.83 -5.56
CA LEU A 85 -33.55 0.14 -4.87
C LEU A 85 -32.49 1.09 -4.30
N GLN A 86 -32.32 2.28 -4.89
CA GLN A 86 -31.42 3.31 -4.37
C GLN A 86 -31.86 3.82 -2.98
N HIS A 87 -33.16 3.89 -2.70
CA HIS A 87 -33.67 4.28 -1.39
C HIS A 87 -33.43 3.18 -0.36
N ALA A 88 -33.68 1.91 -0.72
CA ALA A 88 -33.37 0.78 0.14
C ALA A 88 -31.87 0.66 0.47
N ALA A 89 -31.00 0.94 -0.50
CA ALA A 89 -29.55 0.96 -0.28
C ALA A 89 -29.10 2.11 0.64
N ARG A 90 -29.77 3.27 0.56
CA ARG A 90 -29.49 4.42 1.44
C ARG A 90 -29.81 4.12 2.90
N GLU A 91 -30.89 3.40 3.19
CA GLU A 91 -31.25 2.96 4.56
C GLU A 91 -30.13 2.17 5.23
N LEU A 92 -29.42 1.34 4.45
CA LEU A 92 -28.34 0.48 4.95
C LEU A 92 -26.95 1.11 4.82
N GLY A 93 -26.83 2.33 4.29
CA GLY A 93 -25.51 2.89 3.99
C GLY A 93 -24.75 2.02 2.99
N VAL A 94 -25.39 1.58 1.91
CA VAL A 94 -24.76 0.79 0.84
C VAL A 94 -24.63 1.66 -0.41
N PRO A 95 -23.41 1.91 -0.93
CA PRO A 95 -23.23 2.66 -2.16
C PRO A 95 -23.92 1.99 -3.34
N PHE A 96 -24.68 2.77 -4.11
CA PHE A 96 -25.51 2.22 -5.19
C PHE A 96 -24.71 1.53 -6.30
N TRP A 97 -23.46 1.96 -6.53
CA TRP A 97 -22.59 1.37 -7.56
C TRP A 97 -22.23 -0.10 -7.27
N LEU A 98 -22.36 -0.58 -6.03
CA LEU A 98 -22.16 -1.98 -5.67
C LEU A 98 -23.14 -2.94 -6.35
N ARG A 99 -24.22 -2.43 -6.95
CA ARG A 99 -25.13 -3.22 -7.79
C ARG A 99 -24.45 -3.85 -9.01
N ARG A 100 -23.29 -3.30 -9.43
CA ARG A 100 -22.53 -3.79 -10.58
C ARG A 100 -21.53 -4.89 -10.22
N LEU A 101 -21.27 -5.11 -8.92
CA LEU A 101 -20.38 -6.16 -8.47
C LEU A 101 -21.08 -7.52 -8.42
N PRO A 102 -20.34 -8.59 -8.67
CA PRO A 102 -20.88 -9.94 -8.58
C PRO A 102 -20.99 -10.38 -7.10
N PRO A 103 -21.81 -11.40 -6.76
CA PRO A 103 -21.93 -11.93 -5.40
C PRO A 103 -20.60 -12.29 -4.73
N GLU A 104 -19.64 -12.78 -5.51
CA GLU A 104 -18.30 -13.19 -5.06
C GLU A 104 -17.49 -12.02 -4.48
N ALA A 105 -17.88 -10.77 -4.72
CA ALA A 105 -17.23 -9.60 -4.13
C ALA A 105 -17.45 -9.48 -2.62
N PHE A 106 -18.48 -10.13 -2.07
CA PHE A 106 -18.97 -9.85 -0.73
C PHE A 106 -18.66 -11.01 0.22
N GLY A 107 -17.46 -11.08 0.78
CA GLY A 107 -17.06 -12.14 1.72
C GLY A 107 -17.39 -11.92 3.20
N GLY A 108 -17.83 -10.70 3.57
CA GLY A 108 -18.07 -10.29 4.96
C GLY A 108 -18.82 -8.95 5.00
N PRO A 109 -18.81 -8.22 6.14
CA PRO A 109 -19.41 -6.88 6.21
C PRO A 109 -18.88 -5.98 5.08
N ILE A 110 -19.76 -5.20 4.44
CA ILE A 110 -19.31 -4.29 3.38
C ILE A 110 -18.48 -3.20 4.07
N PRO A 111 -17.22 -3.02 3.66
CA PRO A 111 -16.34 -2.08 4.34
C PRO A 111 -16.73 -0.63 3.97
N PRO A 112 -16.23 0.39 4.69
CA PRO A 112 -16.49 1.78 4.36
C PRO A 112 -16.05 2.13 2.94
N LEU A 113 -16.94 2.76 2.16
CA LEU A 113 -16.74 3.05 0.74
C LEU A 113 -17.31 4.43 0.38
N PRO A 114 -16.85 5.06 -0.72
CA PRO A 114 -17.42 6.32 -1.17
C PRO A 114 -18.88 6.18 -1.61
N PHE A 115 -19.72 7.09 -1.11
CA PHE A 115 -21.14 7.21 -1.48
C PHE A 115 -21.40 8.21 -2.60
N ASP A 116 -20.38 8.98 -2.98
CA ASP A 116 -20.51 10.00 -4.01
C ASP A 116 -20.95 9.40 -5.36
N PRO A 117 -22.02 9.90 -6.00
CA PRO A 117 -22.47 9.41 -7.29
C PRO A 117 -21.42 9.52 -8.40
N ASN A 118 -20.60 10.58 -8.41
CA ASN A 118 -19.57 10.76 -9.43
C ASN A 118 -18.45 9.72 -9.29
N PHE A 119 -18.06 9.39 -8.05
CA PHE A 119 -17.20 8.25 -7.77
C PHE A 119 -17.81 6.96 -8.32
N GLY A 120 -19.10 6.72 -8.05
CA GLY A 120 -19.82 5.54 -8.54
C GLY A 120 -19.77 5.38 -10.07
N LEU A 121 -19.94 6.48 -10.81
CA LEU A 121 -19.84 6.48 -12.28
C LEU A 121 -18.43 6.13 -12.77
N LYS A 122 -17.39 6.69 -12.14
CA LYS A 122 -15.99 6.47 -12.52
C LYS A 122 -15.51 5.06 -12.14
N VAL A 123 -15.79 4.61 -10.92
CA VAL A 123 -15.29 3.33 -10.40
C VAL A 123 -15.88 2.14 -11.16
N CYS A 124 -17.11 2.26 -11.67
CA CYS A 124 -17.74 1.22 -12.48
C CYS A 124 -16.97 0.90 -13.77
N ASN A 125 -16.18 1.84 -14.30
CA ASN A 125 -15.32 1.61 -15.48
C ASN A 125 -14.08 0.76 -15.16
N HIS A 126 -13.82 0.50 -13.87
CA HIS A 126 -12.64 -0.20 -13.38
C HIS A 126 -12.99 -1.48 -12.61
N LEU A 127 -14.21 -1.98 -12.78
CA LEU A 127 -14.61 -3.25 -12.18
C LEU A 127 -13.77 -4.40 -12.75
N PRO A 128 -13.37 -5.36 -11.90
CA PRO A 128 -12.63 -6.51 -12.36
C PRO A 128 -13.49 -7.37 -13.29
N ARG A 129 -12.90 -7.79 -14.42
CA ARG A 129 -13.56 -8.73 -15.36
C ARG A 129 -13.67 -10.14 -14.78
N THR A 130 -12.71 -10.53 -13.95
CA THR A 130 -12.68 -11.84 -13.29
C THR A 130 -13.38 -11.74 -11.93
N THR A 131 -14.39 -12.58 -11.70
CA THR A 131 -15.18 -12.55 -10.46
C THR A 131 -14.38 -12.97 -9.22
N SER A 132 -13.38 -13.85 -9.37
CA SER A 132 -12.57 -14.36 -8.25
C SER A 132 -11.73 -13.28 -7.56
N VAL A 133 -11.42 -12.17 -8.22
CA VAL A 133 -10.65 -11.05 -7.64
C VAL A 133 -11.54 -9.90 -7.16
N ALA A 134 -12.87 -10.01 -7.31
CA ALA A 134 -13.79 -8.92 -7.01
C ALA A 134 -13.78 -8.54 -5.51
N ALA A 135 -13.63 -9.53 -4.62
CA ALA A 135 -13.52 -9.28 -3.19
C ALA A 135 -12.23 -8.53 -2.84
N THR A 136 -11.09 -8.99 -3.35
CA THR A 136 -9.78 -8.33 -3.13
C THR A 136 -9.77 -6.91 -3.69
N TRP A 137 -10.33 -6.72 -4.89
CA TRP A 137 -10.50 -5.40 -5.50
C TRP A 137 -11.30 -4.47 -4.59
N LEU A 138 -12.45 -4.92 -4.08
CA LEU A 138 -13.31 -4.12 -3.21
C LEU A 138 -12.60 -3.75 -1.90
N GLN A 139 -11.84 -4.69 -1.32
CA GLN A 139 -11.04 -4.46 -0.12
C GLN A 139 -9.93 -3.43 -0.36
N HIS A 140 -9.27 -3.44 -1.52
CA HIS A 140 -8.24 -2.45 -1.86
C HIS A 140 -8.84 -1.06 -2.06
N VAL A 141 -9.96 -0.95 -2.77
CA VAL A 141 -10.68 0.32 -2.95
C VAL A 141 -11.13 0.91 -1.61
N SER A 142 -11.67 0.07 -0.72
CA SER A 142 -12.06 0.51 0.63
C SER A 142 -10.86 0.93 1.48
N LEU A 143 -9.77 0.16 1.46
CA LEU A 143 -8.55 0.50 2.19
C LEU A 143 -8.00 1.85 1.72
N ALA A 144 -7.88 2.04 0.41
CA ALA A 144 -7.46 3.28 -0.22
C ALA A 144 -8.32 4.47 0.23
N TYR A 145 -9.65 4.31 0.24
CA TYR A 145 -10.58 5.34 0.69
C TYR A 145 -10.41 5.71 2.17
N ARG A 146 -10.27 4.71 3.05
CA ARG A 146 -10.12 4.96 4.48
C ARG A 146 -8.81 5.66 4.81
N VAL A 147 -7.72 5.25 4.17
CA VAL A 147 -6.39 5.78 4.44
C VAL A 147 -6.22 7.16 3.81
N CYS A 148 -6.66 7.35 2.57
CA CYS A 148 -6.52 8.62 1.83
C CYS A 148 -7.90 9.24 1.58
N ASP A 149 -8.50 8.99 0.42
CA ASP A 149 -9.77 9.59 0.02
C ASP A 149 -10.37 8.89 -1.22
N ALA A 150 -11.44 9.47 -1.78
CA ALA A 150 -12.15 8.93 -2.93
C ALA A 150 -11.33 9.00 -4.23
N ASP A 151 -10.47 10.00 -4.41
CA ASP A 151 -9.65 10.13 -5.62
C ASP A 151 -8.54 9.08 -5.63
N PHE A 152 -7.90 8.85 -4.49
CA PHE A 152 -6.94 7.76 -4.34
C PHE A 152 -7.61 6.38 -4.48
N ALA A 153 -8.83 6.21 -3.97
CA ALA A 153 -9.60 4.99 -4.17
C ALA A 153 -9.90 4.70 -5.66
N LEU A 154 -10.18 5.74 -6.47
CA LEU A 154 -10.28 5.61 -7.92
C LEU A 154 -8.95 5.24 -8.56
N TRP A 155 -7.85 5.86 -8.11
CA TRP A 155 -6.51 5.52 -8.57
C TRP A 155 -6.18 4.04 -8.31
N THR A 156 -6.50 3.53 -7.12
CA THR A 156 -6.34 2.12 -6.77
C THR A 156 -7.22 1.21 -7.63
N ALA A 157 -8.48 1.56 -7.86
CA ALA A 157 -9.38 0.80 -8.72
C ALA A 157 -8.82 0.67 -10.15
N ARG A 158 -8.32 1.77 -10.72
CA ARG A 158 -7.71 1.82 -12.05
C ARG A 158 -6.43 0.99 -12.13
N ASN A 159 -5.60 1.03 -11.10
CA ASN A 159 -4.29 0.36 -11.04
C ASN A 159 -4.32 -1.03 -10.39
N PHE A 160 -5.51 -1.58 -10.10
CA PHE A 160 -5.65 -2.85 -9.37
C PHE A 160 -4.91 -4.03 -10.02
N ALA A 161 -4.63 -3.96 -11.33
CA ALA A 161 -3.88 -5.01 -12.00
C ALA A 161 -2.47 -5.23 -11.42
N ALA A 162 -1.87 -4.21 -10.79
CA ALA A 162 -0.60 -4.28 -10.07
C ALA A 162 -0.75 -4.86 -8.64
N PHE A 163 -1.98 -4.99 -8.13
CA PHE A 163 -2.29 -5.32 -6.74
C PHE A 163 -3.20 -6.56 -6.59
N LYS A 164 -3.03 -7.59 -7.44
CA LYS A 164 -3.89 -8.79 -7.46
C LYS A 164 -3.64 -9.82 -6.34
N THR A 165 -2.53 -9.78 -5.62
CA THR A 165 -2.13 -10.77 -4.60
C THR A 165 -2.30 -10.24 -3.17
N GLY A 166 -2.41 -11.13 -2.19
CA GLY A 166 -2.81 -10.80 -0.81
C GLY A 166 -1.80 -9.94 -0.02
N GLU A 167 -0.51 -10.09 -0.29
CA GLU A 167 0.57 -9.31 0.36
C GLU A 167 0.53 -7.81 -0.01
N GLN A 168 -0.22 -7.45 -1.06
CA GLN A 168 -0.21 -6.12 -1.65
C GLN A 168 -1.15 -5.14 -0.93
N ARG A 169 -1.87 -5.57 0.13
CA ARG A 169 -2.65 -4.66 0.99
C ARG A 169 -1.76 -3.65 1.70
N ALA A 170 -0.60 -4.09 2.19
CA ALA A 170 0.36 -3.21 2.84
C ALA A 170 0.91 -2.18 1.86
N ALA A 171 1.21 -2.57 0.61
CA ALA A 171 1.61 -1.63 -0.44
C ALA A 171 0.52 -0.60 -0.74
N VAL A 172 -0.75 -1.01 -0.89
CA VAL A 172 -1.86 -0.05 -1.10
C VAL A 172 -1.96 0.94 0.07
N ALA A 173 -1.78 0.47 1.31
CA ALA A 173 -1.78 1.35 2.48
C ALA A 173 -0.62 2.36 2.47
N VAL A 174 0.59 1.94 2.11
CA VAL A 174 1.77 2.82 1.99
C VAL A 174 1.58 3.85 0.87
N LEU A 175 1.08 3.43 -0.28
CA LEU A 175 0.80 4.34 -1.40
C LEU A 175 -0.30 5.34 -1.04
N ALA A 176 -1.32 4.92 -0.29
CA ALA A 176 -2.36 5.81 0.21
C ALA A 176 -1.81 6.82 1.22
N LEU A 177 -0.88 6.40 2.09
CA LEU A 177 -0.18 7.30 3.02
C LEU A 177 0.67 8.34 2.27
N LEU A 178 1.43 7.91 1.26
CA LEU A 178 2.19 8.81 0.40
C LEU A 178 1.26 9.85 -0.24
N ALA A 179 0.16 9.39 -0.84
CA ALA A 179 -0.81 10.26 -1.51
C ALA A 179 -1.42 11.28 -0.55
N TRP A 180 -1.83 10.84 0.65
CA TRP A 180 -2.38 11.73 1.66
C TRP A 180 -1.36 12.79 2.11
N HIS A 181 -0.11 12.40 2.31
CA HIS A 181 0.96 13.30 2.71
C HIS A 181 1.41 14.24 1.58
N ALA A 182 1.24 13.84 0.31
CA ALA A 182 1.52 14.69 -0.84
C ALA A 182 0.61 15.92 -0.91
N ASP A 183 -0.62 15.80 -0.40
CA ASP A 183 -1.56 16.92 -0.28
C ASP A 183 -1.27 17.82 0.93
N MET A 184 -0.35 17.41 1.81
CA MET A 184 0.05 18.13 3.03
C MET A 184 1.57 18.37 3.09
N PRO A 185 2.17 19.06 2.10
CA PRO A 185 3.63 19.06 1.90
C PRO A 185 4.43 19.84 2.96
N TYR A 186 3.78 20.57 3.87
CA TYR A 186 4.45 21.48 4.81
C TYR A 186 4.51 20.97 6.26
N GLU A 187 4.04 19.75 6.53
CA GLU A 187 4.00 19.22 7.91
C GLU A 187 4.30 17.71 7.99
N GLY A 188 4.94 17.29 9.09
CA GLY A 188 5.16 15.88 9.42
C GLY A 188 5.90 15.12 8.32
N ALA A 189 5.40 13.93 7.97
CA ALA A 189 5.96 13.12 6.89
C ALA A 189 5.74 13.73 5.48
N GLY A 190 4.85 14.72 5.34
CA GLY A 190 4.61 15.44 4.08
C GLY A 190 5.81 16.25 3.60
N LEU A 191 6.64 16.74 4.53
CA LEU A 191 7.88 17.47 4.25
C LEU A 191 8.88 16.67 3.41
N TYR A 192 8.77 15.35 3.41
CA TYR A 192 9.72 14.44 2.77
C TYR A 192 9.14 13.78 1.50
N VAL A 193 7.90 14.11 1.13
CA VAL A 193 7.27 13.54 -0.07
C VAL A 193 8.04 14.04 -1.30
N PRO A 194 8.56 13.12 -2.14
CA PRO A 194 9.24 13.51 -3.37
C PRO A 194 8.28 14.23 -4.32
N ALA A 195 8.80 15.23 -5.04
CA ALA A 195 8.07 15.82 -6.15
C ALA A 195 7.67 14.75 -7.18
N GLY A 196 6.51 14.93 -7.82
CA GLY A 196 6.05 14.07 -8.91
C GLY A 196 4.89 13.14 -8.57
N TRP A 197 4.47 13.04 -7.31
CA TRP A 197 3.20 12.40 -6.99
C TRP A 197 2.04 13.14 -7.65
N THR A 198 1.23 12.42 -8.44
CA THR A 198 -0.06 12.91 -8.94
C THR A 198 -1.02 11.73 -9.12
N PRO A 199 -2.35 11.93 -9.12
CA PRO A 199 -3.31 10.88 -9.47
C PRO A 199 -3.16 10.32 -10.90
N ARG A 200 -2.22 10.84 -11.71
CA ARG A 200 -1.94 10.35 -13.07
C ARG A 200 -0.77 9.37 -13.12
N VAL A 201 0.06 9.27 -12.07
CA VAL A 201 1.18 8.32 -12.07
C VAL A 201 0.66 6.88 -12.10
N GLY A 202 1.40 6.00 -12.78
CA GLY A 202 1.13 4.56 -12.78
C GLY A 202 1.61 3.88 -11.50
N ALA A 203 1.17 2.64 -11.25
CA ALA A 203 1.51 1.89 -10.03
C ALA A 203 3.03 1.72 -9.81
N ILE A 204 3.80 1.43 -10.87
CA ILE A 204 5.26 1.21 -10.77
C ILE A 204 5.96 2.48 -10.28
N GLU A 205 5.64 3.63 -10.90
CA GLU A 205 6.22 4.91 -10.52
C GLU A 205 5.76 5.35 -9.13
N ALA A 206 4.50 5.09 -8.78
CA ALA A 206 3.98 5.30 -7.42
C ALA A 206 4.78 4.51 -6.37
N CYS A 207 5.08 3.24 -6.61
CA CYS A 207 5.91 2.42 -5.72
C CYS A 207 7.35 2.97 -5.62
N ARG A 208 7.93 3.46 -6.73
CA ARG A 208 9.25 4.09 -6.72
C ARG A 208 9.29 5.35 -5.87
N LEU A 209 8.28 6.22 -6.02
CA LEU A 209 8.13 7.43 -5.20
C LEU A 209 7.95 7.09 -3.72
N ALA A 210 7.13 6.08 -3.42
CA ALA A 210 6.88 5.64 -2.05
C ALA A 210 8.13 5.01 -1.40
N SER A 211 8.90 4.20 -2.13
CA SER A 211 10.16 3.65 -1.62
C SER A 211 11.15 4.77 -1.30
N ARG A 212 11.33 5.75 -2.19
CA ARG A 212 12.18 6.92 -1.91
C ARG A 212 11.69 7.69 -0.68
N TRP A 213 10.39 7.94 -0.58
CA TRP A 213 9.79 8.63 0.56
C TRP A 213 10.06 7.89 1.88
N LEU A 214 9.82 6.58 1.93
CA LEU A 214 10.09 5.77 3.12
C LEU A 214 11.56 5.81 3.52
N CYS A 215 12.49 5.76 2.55
CA CYS A 215 13.92 5.91 2.83
C CYS A 215 14.23 7.27 3.48
N GLU A 216 13.68 8.38 2.96
CA GLU A 216 13.86 9.71 3.56
C GLU A 216 13.33 9.74 5.01
N LEU A 217 12.15 9.16 5.25
CA LEU A 217 11.59 9.05 6.60
C LEU A 217 12.45 8.21 7.54
N GLN A 218 13.05 7.12 7.04
CA GLN A 218 14.00 6.33 7.83
C GLN A 218 15.22 7.16 8.23
N MET A 219 15.81 7.93 7.30
CA MET A 219 16.95 8.80 7.63
C MET A 219 16.61 9.78 8.77
N VAL A 220 15.41 10.33 8.74
CA VAL A 220 14.90 11.26 9.76
C VAL A 220 14.68 10.55 11.09
N LEU A 221 14.02 9.38 11.07
CA LEU A 221 13.74 8.57 12.25
C LEU A 221 14.99 8.12 13.01
N TYR A 222 16.08 7.87 12.28
CA TYR A 222 17.35 7.41 12.83
C TYR A 222 18.41 8.51 12.93
N THR A 223 18.04 9.80 12.76
CA THR A 223 19.02 10.91 12.72
C THR A 223 19.93 10.97 13.94
N GLN A 224 19.42 10.68 15.16
CA GLN A 224 20.26 10.69 16.37
C GLN A 224 21.28 9.54 16.40
N ALA A 225 20.84 8.32 16.05
CA ALA A 225 21.71 7.14 15.93
C ALA A 225 22.79 7.38 14.87
N ARG A 226 22.37 8.00 13.77
CA ARG A 226 23.24 8.37 12.67
C ARG A 226 24.26 9.44 13.08
N ALA A 227 23.87 10.48 13.81
CA ALA A 227 24.78 11.58 14.20
C ALA A 227 25.99 11.09 15.00
N SER A 228 25.80 10.17 15.96
CA SER A 228 26.91 9.60 16.73
C SER A 228 27.88 8.80 15.86
N THR A 229 27.38 8.02 14.90
CA THR A 229 28.24 7.20 14.03
C THR A 229 28.86 8.03 12.90
N LEU A 230 28.16 9.07 12.41
CA LEU A 230 28.69 10.00 11.42
C LEU A 230 29.90 10.78 11.95
N ALA A 231 29.91 11.13 13.25
CA ALA A 231 31.01 11.84 13.89
C ALA A 231 32.33 11.05 13.91
N MET A 232 32.25 9.72 13.76
CA MET A 232 33.42 8.83 13.68
C MET A 232 34.01 8.74 12.27
N ALA A 233 33.27 9.17 11.25
CA ALA A 233 33.65 8.96 9.87
C ALA A 233 34.44 10.14 9.31
N ASN A 234 35.52 9.82 8.61
CA ASN A 234 36.32 10.83 7.93
C ASN A 234 35.51 11.43 6.77
N ASP A 235 35.19 12.72 6.87
CA ASP A 235 34.52 13.46 5.80
C ASP A 235 35.52 13.79 4.67
N ALA A 236 35.04 14.42 3.59
CA ALA A 236 35.70 14.44 2.30
C ALA A 236 37.21 14.71 2.37
N SER A 237 37.99 13.74 1.92
CA SER A 237 39.45 13.82 1.85
C SER A 237 39.95 13.31 0.51
N GLU A 238 41.14 13.77 0.14
CA GLU A 238 41.81 13.40 -1.10
C GLU A 238 42.99 12.50 -0.77
N VAL A 239 43.07 11.35 -1.44
CA VAL A 239 44.17 10.39 -1.29
C VAL A 239 44.62 9.96 -2.67
N GLY A 240 45.87 10.29 -3.03
CA GLY A 240 46.45 9.89 -4.31
C GLY A 240 45.68 10.41 -5.54
N GLY A 241 45.16 11.64 -5.47
CA GLY A 241 44.37 12.25 -6.56
C GLY A 241 42.94 11.69 -6.69
N ILE A 242 42.46 10.94 -5.69
CA ILE A 242 41.08 10.45 -5.60
C ILE A 242 40.37 11.18 -4.45
N THR A 243 39.27 11.84 -4.77
CA THR A 243 38.41 12.52 -3.80
C THR A 243 37.33 11.56 -3.30
N PHE A 244 37.16 11.47 -1.99
CA PHE A 244 36.14 10.66 -1.33
C PHE A 244 34.93 11.53 -0.99
N VAL A 245 33.83 11.40 -1.73
CA VAL A 245 32.61 12.19 -1.49
C VAL A 245 31.56 11.32 -0.82
N ARG A 246 31.27 11.60 0.44
CA ARG A 246 30.29 10.83 1.22
C ARG A 246 28.87 11.03 0.69
N LEU A 247 28.15 9.92 0.54
CA LEU A 247 26.73 9.88 0.20
C LEU A 247 25.91 9.80 1.50
N ARG A 248 25.00 10.75 1.67
CA ARG A 248 24.30 11.06 2.91
C ARG A 248 22.78 11.03 2.76
N THR A 249 22.25 11.08 1.55
CA THR A 249 20.80 11.14 1.33
C THR A 249 20.34 10.07 0.34
N PRO A 250 19.09 9.58 0.42
CA PRO A 250 18.51 8.69 -0.57
C PRO A 250 18.58 9.28 -1.98
N GLN A 251 18.47 10.61 -2.14
CA GLN A 251 18.69 11.27 -3.41
C GLN A 251 20.11 11.08 -3.95
N GLU A 252 21.14 11.34 -3.14
CA GLU A 252 22.54 11.16 -3.55
C GLU A 252 22.82 9.70 -3.92
N LEU A 253 22.25 8.73 -3.19
CA LEU A 253 22.36 7.32 -3.52
C LEU A 253 21.66 6.98 -4.84
N ALA A 254 20.49 7.55 -5.11
CA ALA A 254 19.76 7.34 -6.37
C ALA A 254 20.52 7.92 -7.57
N GLU A 255 21.08 9.12 -7.42
CA GLU A 255 21.92 9.76 -8.44
C GLU A 255 23.19 8.96 -8.70
N GLU A 256 23.88 8.53 -7.64
CA GLU A 256 25.06 7.67 -7.76
C GLU A 256 24.72 6.37 -8.47
N GLY A 257 23.63 5.69 -8.07
CA GLY A 257 23.20 4.44 -8.67
C GLY A 257 22.82 4.57 -10.15
N SER A 258 22.20 5.69 -10.52
CA SER A 258 21.87 5.98 -11.93
C SER A 258 23.11 6.19 -12.79
N ILE A 259 24.07 6.98 -12.31
CA ILE A 259 25.29 7.32 -13.06
C ILE A 259 26.23 6.11 -13.13
N MET A 260 26.43 5.44 -12.00
CA MET A 260 27.30 4.26 -11.89
C MET A 260 26.63 2.96 -12.34
N LYS A 261 25.33 2.98 -12.68
CA LYS A 261 24.55 1.82 -13.15
C LYS A 261 24.59 0.62 -12.19
N HIS A 262 24.43 0.88 -10.89
CA HIS A 262 24.39 -0.16 -9.86
C HIS A 262 23.38 0.15 -8.76
N CYS A 263 23.02 -0.85 -7.95
CA CYS A 263 21.90 -0.80 -7.00
C CYS A 263 22.20 -0.06 -5.67
N VAL A 264 23.15 0.89 -5.62
CA VAL A 264 23.54 1.54 -4.35
C VAL A 264 22.38 2.22 -3.61
N ALA A 265 21.31 2.61 -4.31
CA ALA A 265 20.10 3.14 -3.70
C ALA A 265 19.43 2.17 -2.71
N THR A 266 19.65 0.86 -2.83
CA THR A 266 19.06 -0.13 -1.90
C THR A 266 19.64 -0.06 -0.49
N TYR A 267 20.80 0.59 -0.31
CA TYR A 267 21.46 0.73 0.99
C TYR A 267 20.91 1.89 1.84
N ALA A 268 19.86 2.58 1.40
CA ALA A 268 19.33 3.73 2.12
C ALA A 268 18.87 3.38 3.55
N SER A 269 18.31 2.19 3.79
CA SER A 269 17.94 1.74 5.15
C SER A 269 19.17 1.52 6.03
N ASP A 270 20.22 0.89 5.51
CA ASP A 270 21.48 0.67 6.23
C ASP A 270 22.19 1.99 6.53
N LEU A 271 22.16 2.93 5.59
CA LEU A 271 22.67 4.28 5.77
C LEU A 271 21.88 5.05 6.84
N ALA A 272 20.56 4.87 6.90
CA ALA A 272 19.71 5.50 7.92
C ALA A 272 20.08 5.02 9.32
N LYS A 273 20.24 3.71 9.49
CA LYS A 273 20.57 3.06 10.76
C LYS A 273 22.03 3.25 11.16
N GLY A 274 22.89 3.70 10.24
CA GLY A 274 24.32 3.85 10.47
C GLY A 274 25.07 2.51 10.51
N SER A 275 24.47 1.44 9.99
CA SER A 275 25.12 0.13 9.82
C SER A 275 26.08 0.11 8.62
N SER A 276 25.84 0.98 7.64
CA SER A 276 26.68 1.14 6.45
C SER A 276 26.88 2.62 6.11
N PHE A 277 28.01 2.92 5.48
CA PHE A 277 28.38 4.24 5.00
C PHE A 277 28.89 4.14 3.57
N LEU A 278 28.51 5.11 2.74
CA LEU A 278 28.80 5.08 1.31
C LEU A 278 29.56 6.32 0.85
N TRP A 279 30.54 6.12 -0.02
CA TRP A 279 31.29 7.19 -0.68
C TRP A 279 31.32 6.97 -2.19
N SER A 280 31.12 8.07 -2.91
CA SER A 280 31.46 8.22 -4.32
C SER A 280 32.93 8.61 -4.42
N LEU A 281 33.75 7.76 -5.02
CA LEU A 281 35.15 8.05 -5.30
C LEU A 281 35.24 8.74 -6.66
N ARG A 282 35.91 9.89 -6.67
CA ARG A 282 36.01 10.76 -7.85
C ARG A 282 37.46 11.00 -8.22
N ASP A 283 37.74 11.07 -9.51
CA ASP A 283 39.06 11.48 -10.00
C ASP A 283 39.27 13.01 -9.89
N ALA A 284 40.45 13.47 -10.29
CA ALA A 284 40.81 14.90 -10.29
C ALA A 284 39.88 15.79 -11.13
N ASN A 285 39.14 15.22 -12.10
CA ASN A 285 38.17 15.94 -12.91
C ASN A 285 36.75 15.91 -12.30
N GLY A 286 36.59 15.29 -11.12
CA GLY A 286 35.30 15.09 -10.47
C GLY A 286 34.47 13.95 -11.07
N SER A 287 35.02 13.16 -11.99
CA SER A 287 34.32 12.01 -12.58
C SER A 287 34.25 10.86 -11.59
N ARG A 288 33.08 10.23 -11.49
CA ARG A 288 32.86 9.08 -10.59
C ARG A 288 33.59 7.85 -11.14
N ILE A 289 34.47 7.28 -10.34
CA ILE A 289 35.31 6.13 -10.74
C ILE A 289 34.98 4.86 -9.95
N ALA A 290 34.46 5.00 -8.73
CA ALA A 290 34.03 3.87 -7.91
C ALA A 290 33.06 4.31 -6.82
N THR A 291 32.34 3.34 -6.27
CA THR A 291 31.52 3.48 -5.06
C THR A 291 32.09 2.56 -3.99
N LEU A 292 32.34 3.13 -2.81
CA LEU A 292 32.86 2.43 -1.63
C LEU A 292 31.77 2.33 -0.57
N GLU A 293 31.57 1.14 -0.05
CA GLU A 293 30.80 0.85 1.15
C GLU A 293 31.74 0.53 2.31
N VAL A 294 31.52 1.16 3.47
CA VAL A 294 32.26 0.94 4.71
C VAL A 294 31.28 0.62 5.83
N TYR A 295 31.62 -0.37 6.64
CA TYR A 295 30.94 -0.65 7.89
C TYR A 295 31.91 -0.48 9.07
N ILE A 296 31.35 -0.21 10.25
CA ILE A 296 32.12 -0.09 11.49
C ILE A 296 32.07 -1.43 12.20
N MET A 297 33.24 -2.04 12.40
CA MET A 297 33.38 -3.29 13.14
C MET A 297 33.02 -3.07 14.62
N SER A 298 32.76 -4.16 15.36
CA SER A 298 32.49 -4.08 16.81
C SER A 298 33.63 -3.46 17.63
N ASN A 299 34.86 -3.53 17.13
CA ASN A 299 36.05 -2.88 17.71
C ASN A 299 36.18 -1.39 17.30
N GLY A 300 35.18 -0.83 16.62
CA GLY A 300 35.15 0.56 16.17
C GLY A 300 35.96 0.84 14.91
N ARG A 301 36.70 -0.13 14.36
CA ARG A 301 37.53 0.10 13.17
C ARG A 301 36.69 0.05 11.89
N PRO A 302 36.90 0.97 10.93
CA PRO A 302 36.21 0.94 9.66
C PRO A 302 36.76 -0.17 8.77
N ARG A 303 35.89 -0.82 7.99
CA ARG A 303 36.29 -1.80 6.99
C ARG A 303 35.49 -1.63 5.70
N SER A 304 36.19 -1.75 4.57
CA SER A 304 35.53 -1.86 3.27
C SER A 304 34.64 -3.11 3.24
N ALA A 305 33.34 -2.93 3.10
CA ALA A 305 32.40 -4.00 2.76
C ALA A 305 32.49 -4.29 1.27
N GLN A 306 32.43 -3.25 0.45
CA GLN A 306 32.37 -3.37 -1.00
C GLN A 306 33.03 -2.17 -1.69
N LEU A 307 33.72 -2.42 -2.80
CA LEU A 307 34.30 -1.39 -3.66
C LEU A 307 34.07 -1.78 -5.12
N ARG A 308 33.25 -1.01 -5.85
CA ARG A 308 32.82 -1.33 -7.22
C ARG A 308 32.93 -0.13 -8.15
N ALA A 309 33.33 -0.38 -9.40
CA ALA A 309 33.25 0.59 -10.48
C ALA A 309 31.84 0.58 -11.11
N ALA A 310 31.68 1.33 -12.20
CA ALA A 310 30.43 1.38 -12.94
C ALA A 310 29.97 -0.03 -13.38
N ALA A 311 28.66 -0.27 -13.35
CA ALA A 311 28.01 -1.54 -13.66
C ALA A 311 28.54 -2.74 -12.85
N ASN A 312 28.91 -2.50 -11.58
CA ASN A 312 29.49 -3.51 -10.68
C ASN A 312 30.83 -4.10 -11.12
N ALA A 313 31.56 -3.44 -12.03
CA ALA A 313 32.88 -3.90 -12.44
C ALA A 313 33.91 -3.80 -11.30
N ASP A 314 35.02 -4.52 -11.46
CA ASP A 314 36.15 -4.44 -10.54
C ASP A 314 36.88 -3.09 -10.70
N VAL A 315 37.44 -2.60 -9.60
CA VAL A 315 38.22 -1.35 -9.61
C VAL A 315 39.71 -1.62 -9.87
N PRO A 316 40.42 -0.67 -10.50
CA PRO A 316 41.88 -0.76 -10.63
C PRO A 316 42.60 -0.81 -9.28
N HIS A 317 43.76 -1.49 -9.22
CA HIS A 317 44.55 -1.65 -7.99
C HIS A 317 44.91 -0.32 -7.30
N ARG A 318 45.15 0.74 -8.07
CA ARG A 318 45.42 2.08 -7.53
C ARG A 318 44.28 2.62 -6.65
N VAL A 319 43.02 2.29 -7.01
CA VAL A 319 41.83 2.72 -6.27
C VAL A 319 41.77 1.96 -4.95
N TRP A 320 42.06 0.66 -4.98
CA TRP A 320 42.21 -0.14 -3.76
C TRP A 320 43.27 0.42 -2.82
N GLN A 321 44.46 0.77 -3.33
CA GLN A 321 45.52 1.36 -2.51
C GLN A 321 45.08 2.67 -1.86
N ALA A 322 44.43 3.56 -2.62
CA ALA A 322 43.91 4.81 -2.09
C ALA A 322 42.87 4.57 -0.97
N VAL A 323 41.96 3.61 -1.15
CA VAL A 323 40.98 3.21 -0.12
C VAL A 323 41.66 2.71 1.15
N GLN A 324 42.70 1.86 1.04
CA GLN A 324 43.40 1.34 2.21
C GLN A 324 44.13 2.44 2.99
N VAL A 325 44.81 3.34 2.27
CA VAL A 325 45.46 4.52 2.90
C VAL A 325 44.42 5.41 3.56
N TRP A 326 43.31 5.67 2.89
CA TRP A 326 42.21 6.48 3.42
C TRP A 326 41.60 5.87 4.69
N LEU A 327 41.28 4.56 4.67
CA LEU A 327 40.76 3.85 5.85
C LEU A 327 41.76 3.84 7.01
N GLY A 328 43.06 3.70 6.72
CA GLY A 328 44.12 3.76 7.73
C GLY A 328 44.26 5.12 8.41
N GLY A 329 43.74 6.20 7.81
CA GLY A 329 43.74 7.55 8.36
C GLY A 329 42.57 7.86 9.29
N TRP A 330 41.62 6.94 9.50
CA TRP A 330 40.53 7.14 10.44
C TRP A 330 41.06 7.06 11.88
N SER A 331 40.76 8.09 12.69
CA SER A 331 41.15 8.12 14.11
C SER A 331 40.48 6.97 14.88
N GLU A 332 41.18 6.40 15.86
CA GLU A 332 40.59 5.40 16.74
C GLU A 332 39.37 5.99 17.46
N PRO A 333 38.21 5.32 17.44
CA PRO A 333 37.04 5.83 18.12
C PRO A 333 37.29 5.90 19.61
N SER A 334 36.82 6.98 20.25
CA SER A 334 36.71 6.99 21.70
C SER A 334 35.76 5.86 22.13
N PRO A 335 36.09 5.04 23.15
CA PRO A 335 35.26 3.94 23.62
C PRO A 335 34.06 4.50 24.40
N ALA A 336 33.12 5.11 23.69
CA ALA A 336 31.88 5.63 24.24
C ALA A 336 30.70 5.01 23.49
N THR A 337 30.05 4.06 24.18
CA THR A 337 28.68 3.62 23.97
C THR A 337 28.36 2.90 22.65
N ASN A 338 28.88 1.67 22.51
CA ASN A 338 28.32 0.61 21.65
C ASN A 338 26.93 0.13 22.13
N LYS A 339 26.03 1.04 22.51
CA LYS A 339 24.61 0.74 22.50
C LYS A 339 24.12 1.24 21.16
N ALA A 340 24.08 0.32 20.21
CA ALA A 340 23.43 0.56 18.94
C ALA A 340 22.07 1.23 19.23
N MET A 341 21.94 2.50 18.83
CA MET A 341 20.66 3.19 18.83
C MET A 341 19.86 2.66 17.63
N ASP A 342 19.63 1.34 17.63
CA ASP A 342 18.93 0.60 16.59
C ASP A 342 17.41 0.85 16.66
N SER A 343 16.95 1.63 17.64
CA SER A 343 15.56 1.98 17.79
C SER A 343 15.23 3.32 17.12
N PRO A 344 14.13 3.40 16.36
CA PRO A 344 13.64 4.66 15.83
C PRO A 344 13.32 5.66 16.94
N ASP A 345 13.60 6.95 16.73
CA ASP A 345 13.23 7.99 17.68
C ASP A 345 11.70 8.13 17.78
N ALA A 346 11.14 7.77 18.94
CA ALA A 346 9.71 7.83 19.21
C ALA A 346 9.13 9.26 19.13
N ARG A 347 9.92 10.29 19.45
CA ARG A 347 9.46 11.69 19.34
C ARG A 347 9.35 12.09 17.88
N THR A 348 10.35 11.75 17.08
CA THR A 348 10.34 11.98 15.63
C THR A 348 9.22 11.18 14.96
N TRP A 349 9.03 9.90 15.32
CA TRP A 349 7.89 9.10 14.87
C TRP A 349 6.55 9.79 15.11
N ALA A 350 6.33 10.25 16.34
CA ALA A 350 5.11 10.97 16.68
C ALA A 350 4.97 12.27 15.86
N HIS A 351 6.05 13.01 15.64
CA HIS A 351 6.02 14.24 14.85
C HIS A 351 5.66 13.99 13.38
N LEU A 352 6.23 12.96 12.76
CA LEU A 352 5.97 12.59 11.36
C LEU A 352 4.50 12.25 11.12
N TRP A 353 3.89 11.48 12.02
CA TRP A 353 2.55 10.92 11.82
C TRP A 353 1.41 11.71 12.49
N LYS A 354 1.72 12.68 13.34
CA LYS A 354 0.73 13.49 14.05
C LYS A 354 -0.31 14.15 13.12
N PRO A 355 0.05 14.75 11.96
CA PRO A 355 -0.94 15.30 11.05
C PRO A 355 -1.95 14.24 10.57
N TYR A 356 -1.45 13.07 10.19
CA TYR A 356 -2.28 11.95 9.74
C TYR A 356 -3.20 11.44 10.85
N TRP A 357 -2.68 11.21 12.06
CA TRP A 357 -3.49 10.75 13.19
C TRP A 357 -4.57 11.75 13.60
N ARG A 358 -4.33 13.06 13.48
CA ARG A 358 -5.35 14.08 13.73
C ARG A 358 -6.50 14.01 12.72
N ALA A 359 -6.18 13.78 11.45
CA ALA A 359 -7.18 13.74 10.38
C ALA A 359 -7.93 12.40 10.30
N LYS A 360 -7.24 11.28 10.53
CA LYS A 360 -7.76 9.92 10.30
C LYS A 360 -8.03 9.11 11.58
N GLY A 361 -7.67 9.65 12.74
CA GLY A 361 -7.78 8.97 14.03
C GLY A 361 -6.46 8.33 14.47
N MET A 362 -6.22 8.37 15.78
CA MET A 362 -5.03 7.78 16.40
C MET A 362 -5.02 6.26 16.25
N GLY A 363 -3.88 5.70 15.78
CA GLY A 363 -3.70 4.26 15.67
C GLY A 363 -4.43 3.57 14.53
N ALA A 364 -5.08 4.32 13.62
CA ALA A 364 -5.94 3.74 12.58
C ALA A 364 -5.21 2.88 11.54
N LEU A 365 -3.96 3.24 11.22
CA LEU A 365 -3.10 2.48 10.29
C LEU A 365 -1.68 2.31 10.83
N LEU A 366 -1.14 3.36 11.45
CA LEU A 366 0.21 3.38 12.00
C LEU A 366 0.16 3.33 13.53
N PRO A 367 1.01 2.53 14.18
CA PRO A 367 1.07 2.44 15.64
C PRO A 367 1.54 3.75 16.25
N LEU A 368 1.11 4.05 17.48
CA LEU A 368 1.49 5.27 18.21
C LEU A 368 2.98 5.32 18.59
N ARG A 369 3.63 4.16 18.64
CA ARG A 369 5.06 4.03 18.85
C ARG A 369 5.69 3.36 17.63
N PRO A 370 6.94 3.70 17.29
CA PRO A 370 7.62 3.03 16.21
C PRO A 370 7.80 1.54 16.55
N PRO A 371 7.58 0.62 15.59
CA PRO A 371 8.00 -0.76 15.77
C PRO A 371 9.53 -0.85 15.81
N ALA A 372 10.08 -1.95 16.34
CA ALA A 372 11.53 -2.15 16.41
C ALA A 372 12.20 -2.09 15.04
N GLU A 373 11.53 -2.63 14.01
CA GLU A 373 11.95 -2.64 12.60
C GLU A 373 11.70 -1.30 11.88
N GLY A 374 11.17 -0.29 12.58
CA GLY A 374 10.87 1.03 12.01
C GLY A 374 9.91 0.98 10.82
N LEU A 375 10.42 1.30 9.63
CA LEU A 375 9.64 1.32 8.39
C LEU A 375 9.96 0.18 7.43
N ASP A 376 10.86 -0.75 7.79
CA ASP A 376 11.27 -1.84 6.91
C ASP A 376 10.09 -2.71 6.44
N PRO A 377 9.12 -3.11 7.30
CA PRO A 377 8.00 -3.94 6.84
C PRO A 377 7.13 -3.25 5.79
N LEU A 378 7.04 -1.92 5.84
CA LEU A 378 6.31 -1.12 4.84
C LEU A 378 7.09 -1.02 3.53
N HIS A 379 8.42 -0.91 3.62
CA HIS A 379 9.30 -0.92 2.46
C HIS A 379 9.25 -2.27 1.75
N ASP A 380 9.41 -3.38 2.48
CA ASP A 380 9.38 -4.75 1.94
C ASP A 380 8.06 -5.07 1.23
N ALA A 381 6.94 -4.61 1.80
CA ALA A 381 5.62 -4.75 1.17
C ALA A 381 5.54 -4.09 -0.21
N LEU A 382 6.21 -2.95 -0.43
CA LEU A 382 6.26 -2.31 -1.75
C LEU A 382 7.04 -3.16 -2.76
N PHE A 383 8.18 -3.77 -2.38
CA PHE A 383 9.00 -4.59 -3.27
C PHE A 383 8.35 -5.93 -3.62
N ALA A 384 7.62 -6.53 -2.68
CA ALA A 384 6.81 -7.72 -2.96
C ALA A 384 5.71 -7.44 -4.01
N SER A 385 5.31 -6.18 -4.17
CA SER A 385 4.17 -5.78 -5.01
C SER A 385 4.53 -5.47 -6.47
N VAL A 386 5.80 -5.26 -6.81
CA VAL A 386 6.25 -4.78 -8.14
C VAL A 386 6.90 -5.89 -8.99
N ARG A 387 6.71 -7.16 -8.65
CA ARG A 387 7.25 -8.30 -9.41
C ARG A 387 6.37 -8.75 -10.56
#